data_AF-A0A924XTW8-F1
#
_entry.id   AF-A0A924XTW8-F1
#
_cell.length_a   1.000
_cell.length_b   1.000
_cell.length_c   1.000
_cell.angle_alpha   90.00
_cell.angle_beta   90.00
_cell.angle_gamma   90.00
#
_symmetry.space_group_name_H-M   'P 1'
#
loop_
_entity.id
_entity.type
_entity.pdbx_description
1 polymer ?
#
loop_
_entity_poly.entity_id
_entity_poly.type
_entity_poly.pdbx_seq_one_letter_code
_entity_poly.pdbx_strand_id
1 'polypeptide(L)' 'MGQGEARLDRGRATPAPTRLPLGPPVKRRAQHEPGFVLHAYPYKETSLIVEVFTRAFGRVGLLARGAR' A
#
# COMPACT_ATOMS: atom_id res chain seq x y z
N MET A 1 -46.82 -30.76 -33.00
CA MET A 1 -46.64 -29.36 -33.43
C MET A 1 -46.64 -28.50 -32.20
N GLY A 2 -45.48 -28.34 -31.56
CA GLY A 2 -45.37 -27.55 -30.34
C GLY A 2 -44.08 -27.84 -29.63
N GLN A 3 -43.40 -26.75 -29.25
CA GLN A 3 -42.21 -26.68 -28.40
C GLN A 3 -40.93 -26.94 -29.22
N GLY A 4 -40.17 -25.94 -29.68
CA GLY A 4 -39.86 -24.66 -29.03
C GLY A 4 -38.53 -24.77 -28.28
N GLU A 5 -37.49 -25.31 -28.93
CA GLU A 5 -36.14 -25.40 -28.36
C GLU A 5 -35.41 -24.06 -28.51
N ALA A 6 -35.88 -23.07 -27.78
CA ALA A 6 -35.10 -21.88 -27.49
C ALA A 6 -33.99 -22.29 -26.51
N ARG A 7 -32.87 -22.78 -27.06
CA ARG A 7 -31.57 -22.86 -26.38
C ARG A 7 -31.11 -21.45 -26.06
N LEU A 8 -31.62 -20.90 -24.97
CA LEU A 8 -31.20 -19.62 -24.43
C LEU A 8 -29.79 -19.76 -23.84
N ASP A 9 -28.91 -19.04 -24.51
CA ASP A 9 -27.63 -18.51 -24.06
C ASP A 9 -27.56 -18.39 -22.52
N ARG A 10 -26.84 -19.33 -21.89
CA ARG A 10 -26.43 -19.20 -20.50
C ARG A 10 -25.20 -18.31 -20.42
N GLY A 11 -25.38 -17.04 -20.72
CA GLY A 11 -24.57 -15.99 -20.12
C GLY A 11 -24.82 -16.03 -18.60
N ARG A 12 -23.91 -16.61 -17.83
CA ARG A 12 -23.89 -16.37 -16.38
C ARG A 12 -22.48 -16.32 -15.81
N ALA A 13 -22.07 -15.08 -15.59
CA ALA A 13 -21.24 -14.59 -14.51
C ALA A 13 -19.81 -15.15 -14.41
N THR A 14 -18.87 -14.39 -14.96
CA THR A 14 -17.51 -14.32 -14.44
C THR A 14 -17.60 -14.00 -12.94
N PRO A 15 -17.02 -14.80 -12.02
CA PRO A 15 -16.96 -14.41 -10.62
C PRO A 15 -16.09 -13.16 -10.55
N ALA A 16 -16.69 -12.04 -10.13
CA ALA A 16 -15.95 -10.83 -9.84
C ALA A 16 -14.81 -11.17 -8.87
N PRO A 17 -13.57 -10.68 -9.09
CA PRO A 17 -12.50 -10.91 -8.14
C PRO A 17 -12.95 -10.32 -6.81
N THR A 18 -13.03 -11.17 -5.79
CA THR A 18 -13.22 -10.79 -4.40
C THR A 18 -12.17 -9.74 -4.07
N ARG A 19 -12.53 -8.46 -4.18
CA ARG A 19 -11.73 -7.38 -3.60
C ARG A 19 -11.85 -7.57 -2.11
N LEU A 20 -10.89 -8.32 -1.56
CA LEU A 20 -10.60 -8.35 -0.13
C LEU A 20 -10.64 -6.90 0.37
N PRO A 21 -11.22 -6.62 1.54
CA PRO A 21 -11.29 -5.27 2.05
C PRO A 21 -9.86 -4.75 2.14
N LEU A 22 -9.49 -3.91 1.16
CA LEU A 22 -8.39 -2.99 1.28
C LEU A 22 -8.78 -2.16 2.48
N GLY A 23 -8.25 -2.55 3.64
CA GLY A 23 -8.46 -1.84 4.88
C GLY A 23 -8.19 -0.35 4.63
N PRO A 24 -8.87 0.55 5.36
CA PRO A 24 -8.66 1.97 5.18
C PRO A 24 -7.15 2.23 5.18
N PRO A 25 -6.59 3.00 4.22
CA PRO A 25 -5.16 3.25 4.18
C PRO A 25 -4.78 3.82 5.54
N VAL A 26 -4.13 2.99 6.36
CA VAL A 26 -3.82 3.37 7.73
C VAL A 26 -2.73 4.43 7.60
N LYS A 27 -3.13 5.70 7.56
CA LYS A 27 -2.22 6.84 7.62
C LYS A 27 -1.60 6.86 9.01
N ARG A 28 -0.65 5.96 9.21
CA ARG A 28 0.14 5.85 10.42
C ARG A 28 1.19 6.94 10.37
N ARG A 29 0.82 8.12 10.88
CA ARG A 29 1.79 9.16 11.22
C ARG A 29 2.52 8.71 12.48
N ALA A 30 3.71 8.16 12.32
CA ALA A 30 4.63 7.95 13.45
C ALA A 30 5.23 9.30 13.82
N GLN A 31 4.98 9.75 15.05
CA GLN A 31 5.58 10.96 15.61
C GLN A 31 6.30 10.56 16.89
N HIS A 32 7.50 11.09 17.11
CA HIS A 32 8.30 10.84 18.32
C HIS A 32 8.56 9.36 18.65
N GLU A 33 8.58 8.49 17.65
CA GLU A 33 8.90 7.08 17.84
C GLU A 33 10.42 6.85 17.94
N PRO A 34 10.90 6.14 18.97
CA PRO A 34 12.29 5.74 19.05
C PRO A 34 12.61 4.75 17.92
N GLY A 35 13.73 4.97 17.24
CA GLY A 35 14.17 4.13 16.14
C GLY A 35 15.65 4.28 15.83
N PHE A 36 16.17 3.33 15.06
CA PHE A 36 17.55 3.29 14.61
C PHE A 36 17.63 3.64 13.13
N VAL A 37 18.60 4.48 12.75
CA VAL A 37 18.88 4.77 11.34
C VAL A 37 19.57 3.57 10.72
N LEU A 38 19.01 3.09 9.61
CA LEU A 38 19.61 2.02 8.81
C LEU A 38 20.48 2.61 7.69
N HIS A 39 19.89 3.51 6.91
CA HIS A 39 20.54 4.10 5.74
C HIS A 39 20.20 5.58 5.63
N ALA A 40 21.16 6.37 5.17
CA ALA A 40 20.99 7.77 4.85
C ALA A 40 21.62 8.06 3.49
N TYR A 41 20.82 8.57 2.56
CA TYR A 41 21.24 8.92 1.22
C TYR A 41 21.08 10.42 0.99
N PRO A 42 22.09 11.11 0.43
CA PRO A 42 21.96 12.49 0.00
C PRO A 42 20.76 12.67 -0.95
N TYR A 43 19.91 13.65 -0.66
CA TYR A 43 18.76 13.98 -1.50
C TYR A 43 18.64 15.50 -1.67
N LYS A 44 18.78 15.99 -2.91
CA LYS A 44 18.88 17.43 -3.19
C LYS A 44 20.00 18.08 -2.37
N GLU A 45 20.04 19.41 -2.37
CA GLU A 45 21.18 20.18 -1.83
C GLU A 45 21.34 20.02 -0.31
N THR A 46 20.23 19.99 0.43
CA THR A 46 20.22 20.03 1.92
C THR A 46 19.38 18.94 2.56
N SER A 47 18.85 17.97 1.80
CA SER A 47 17.98 16.94 2.37
C SER A 47 18.64 15.56 2.34
N LEU A 48 18.16 14.66 3.18
CA LEU A 48 18.54 13.25 3.19
C LEU A 48 17.27 12.39 3.11
N ILE A 49 17.32 11.34 2.31
CA ILE A 49 16.37 10.22 2.45
C ILE A 49 16.96 9.30 3.50
N VAL A 50 16.20 9.03 4.56
CA VAL A 50 16.63 8.23 5.70
C VAL A 50 15.68 7.07 5.88
N GLU A 51 16.22 5.87 6.07
CA GLU A 51 15.45 4.70 6.45
C GLU A 51 15.66 4.42 7.93
N VAL A 52 14.56 4.30 8.66
CA VAL A 52 14.57 4.12 10.12
C VAL A 52 13.82 2.84 10.46
N PHE A 53 14.39 2.04 11.36
CA PHE A 53 13.71 0.90 11.96
C PHE A 53 13.14 1.29 13.32
N THR A 54 11.82 1.11 13.48
CA THR A 54 11.08 1.39 14.71
C THR A 54 10.42 0.11 15.22
N ARG A 55 10.21 0.00 16.53
CA ARG A 55 9.57 -1.18 17.12
C ARG A 55 8.10 -1.32 16.69
N ALA A 56 7.37 -0.21 16.66
CA ALA A 56 5.93 -0.23 16.41
C ALA A 56 5.56 -0.20 14.91
N PHE A 57 6.41 0.36 14.04
CA PHE A 57 6.09 0.56 12.62
C PHE A 57 7.02 -0.24 11.69
N GLY A 58 8.04 -0.91 12.22
CA GLY A 58 9.05 -1.59 11.42
C GLY A 58 9.91 -0.58 10.66
N ARG A 59 10.25 -0.91 9.41
CA ARG A 59 11.05 -0.04 8.54
C ARG A 59 10.16 1.06 7.94
N VAL A 60 10.58 2.31 8.14
CA VAL A 60 9.88 3.51 7.66
C VAL A 60 10.87 4.39 6.91
N GLY A 61 10.47 4.87 5.73
CA GLY A 61 11.21 5.86 4.95
C GLY A 61 10.84 7.28 5.36
N LEU A 62 11.85 8.11 5.60
CA LEU A 62 11.73 9.50 6.02
C LEU A 62 12.50 10.41 5.07
N LEU A 63 12.03 11.65 4.95
CA LEU A 63 12.73 12.71 4.24
C LEU A 63 13.17 13.76 5.24
N ALA A 64 14.45 13.76 5.59
CA ALA A 64 15.04 14.70 6.52
C ALA A 64 15.46 15.96 5.75
N ARG A 65 14.64 17.02 5.83
CA ARG A 65 14.98 18.33 5.24
C ARG A 65 15.97 19.06 6.15
N GLY A 66 17.05 19.62 5.58
CA GLY A 66 18.04 20.39 6.33
C GLY A 66 18.95 19.56 7.24
N ALA A 67 19.14 18.28 6.94
CA ALA A 67 19.92 17.34 7.76
C ALA A 67 21.38 17.19 7.32
N ARG A 68 21.79 17.92 6.26
CA ARG A 68 23.19 18.03 5.86
C ARG A 68 23.84 19.22 6.57
#